data_AF-A0A4Y9FA56-F1
#
_entry.id   AF-A0A4Y9FA56-F1
#
_cell.length_a   1.000
_cell.length_b   1.000
_cell.length_c   1.000
_cell.angle_alpha   90.00
_cell.angle_beta   90.00
_cell.angle_gamma   90.00
#
_symmetry.space_group_name_H-M   'P 1'
#
loop_
_entity.id
_entity.type
_entity.pdbx_description
1 polymer ?
#
loop_
_entity_poly.entity_id
_entity_poly.type
_entity_poly.pdbx_seq_one_letter_code
_entity_poly.pdbx_strand_id
1 'polypeptide(L)' 'MELWLVRHGETLWNREGRLLGWTDLPLTPLGEAQARALKGN' A
#
# COMPACT_ATOMS: atom_id res chain seq x y z
N MET A 1 -23.06 -5.54 11.18
CA MET A 1 -21.94 -6.13 10.42
C MET A 1 -21.01 -5.00 10.07
N GLU A 2 -19.73 -5.14 10.38
CA GLU A 2 -18.72 -4.13 10.08
C GLU A 2 -17.70 -4.72 9.10
N LEU A 3 -17.34 -3.95 8.08
CA LEU A 3 -16.36 -4.31 7.06
C LEU A 3 -15.36 -3.15 6.92
N TRP A 4 -14.08 -3.48 7.01
CA TRP A 4 -12.99 -2.53 6.89
C TRP A 4 -12.17 -2.85 5.65
N LEU A 5 -11.97 -1.86 4.78
CA LEU A 5 -11.16 -1.96 3.57
C LEU A 5 -9.99 -0.99 3.66
N VAL A 6 -8.80 -1.46 3.35
CA VAL A 6 -7.58 -0.65 3.35
C VAL A 6 -6.81 -0.90 2.07
N ARG A 7 -6.28 0.17 1.47
CA ARG A 7 -5.35 0.09 0.35
C ARG A 7 -3.95 -0.21 0.86
N HIS A 8 -3.20 -1.04 0.13
CA HIS A 8 -1.78 -1.29 0.41
C HIS A 8 -0.94 0.00 0.39
N GLY A 9 0.26 -0.06 0.96
CA GLY A 9 1.20 1.08 1.00
C GLY A 9 1.83 1.45 -0.35
N GLU A 10 2.60 2.53 -0.36
CA GLU A 10 3.36 3.00 -1.51
C GLU A 10 4.26 1.90 -2.14
N THR A 11 4.33 1.89 -3.47
CA THR A 11 5.26 1.11 -4.28
C THR A 11 5.98 2.06 -5.22
N LEU A 12 7.09 1.63 -5.84
CA LEU A 12 7.84 2.51 -6.73
C LEU A 12 6.98 3.09 -7.88
N TRP A 13 6.13 2.27 -8.48
CA TRP A 13 5.33 2.68 -9.63
C TRP A 13 4.18 3.60 -9.28
N ASN A 14 3.51 3.42 -8.14
CA ASN A 14 2.47 4.37 -7.76
C ASN A 14 3.05 5.75 -7.43
N ARG A 15 4.27 5.82 -6.87
CA ARG A 15 5.03 7.07 -6.67
C ARG A 15 5.38 7.75 -7.99
N GLU A 16 5.65 6.97 -9.04
CA GLU A 16 5.96 7.46 -10.39
C GLU A 16 4.70 7.71 -11.26
N GLY A 17 3.48 7.47 -10.74
CA GLY A 17 2.25 7.60 -11.52
C GLY A 17 2.06 6.51 -12.59
N ARG A 18 2.71 5.36 -12.43
CA ARG A 18 2.64 4.21 -13.35
C ARG A 18 1.63 3.17 -12.88
N LEU A 19 0.98 2.50 -13.84
CA LEU A 19 0.04 1.42 -13.57
C LEU A 19 0.78 0.12 -13.23
N LEU A 20 0.56 -0.44 -12.04
CA LEU A 20 1.13 -1.73 -11.61
C LEU A 20 0.53 -2.92 -12.38
N GLY A 21 -0.80 -2.93 -12.58
CA GLY A 21 -1.48 -4.10 -13.14
C GLY A 21 -1.24 -5.34 -12.29
N TRP A 22 -0.66 -6.38 -12.91
CA TRP A 22 -0.44 -7.70 -12.30
C TRP A 22 1.00 -7.93 -11.83
N THR A 23 1.81 -6.87 -11.75
CA THR A 23 3.20 -6.96 -11.30
C THR A 23 3.30 -7.17 -9.78
N ASP A 24 4.28 -7.95 -9.33
CA ASP A 24 4.59 -8.15 -7.92
C ASP A 24 5.72 -7.21 -7.47
N LEU A 25 5.42 -5.91 -7.39
CA LEU A 25 6.39 -4.92 -6.89
C LEU A 25 6.32 -4.82 -5.36
N PRO A 26 7.47 -4.80 -4.66
CA PRO A 26 7.47 -4.62 -3.22
C PRO A 26 7.03 -3.19 -2.83
N LEU A 27 6.64 -3.05 -1.56
CA LEU A 27 6.44 -1.74 -0.95
C LEU A 27 7.76 -0.96 -0.89
N THR A 28 7.68 0.37 -0.96
CA THR A 28 8.82 1.21 -0.59
C THR A 28 8.99 1.20 0.94
N PRO A 29 10.13 1.66 1.48
CA PRO A 29 10.28 1.83 2.93
C PRO A 29 9.18 2.71 3.54
N LEU A 30 8.69 3.70 2.78
CA LEU A 30 7.54 4.52 3.16
C LEU A 30 6.24 3.69 3.13
N GLY A 31 6.02 2.89 2.09
CA GLY A 31 4.88 1.98 1.99
C GLY A 31 4.80 0.99 3.15
N GLU A 32 5.93 0.43 3.58
CA GLU A 32 5.97 -0.41 4.77
C GLU A 32 5.66 0.36 6.05
N ALA A 33 6.16 1.60 6.18
CA ALA A 33 5.86 2.45 7.33
C ALA A 33 4.35 2.78 7.39
N GLN A 34 3.71 3.03 6.24
CA GLN A 34 2.26 3.22 6.13
C GLN A 34 1.51 1.97 6.58
N ALA A 35 1.94 0.78 6.14
CA ALA A 35 1.34 -0.49 6.56
C ALA A 35 1.48 -0.70 8.09
N ARG A 36 2.65 -0.39 8.66
CA ARG A 36 2.89 -0.46 10.12
C ARG A 36 2.10 0.57 10.93
N ALA A 37 1.72 1.70 10.31
CA ALA A 37 0.96 2.74 10.98
C ALA A 37 -0.54 2.41 11.10
N LEU A 38 -1.03 1.43 10.35
CA LEU A 38 -2.42 0.96 10.48
C LEU A 38 -2.65 0.38 11.87
N LYS A 39 -3.61 0.98 12.58
CA LYS A 39 -4.10 0.49 13.88
C LYS A 39 -5.62 0.43 13.81
N GLY A 40 -6.19 -0.70 14.25
CA GLY A 40 -7.62 -0.78 14.55
C GLY A 40 -7.87 -0.15 15.92
N ASN A 41 -8.97 0.58 16.05
CA ASN A 41 -9.48 1.06 17.34
C ASN A 41 -10.29 -0.03 18.02
#